data_AF-A0A7G8BCR0-F1
#
_entry.id   AF-A0A7G8BCR0-F1
#
_cell.length_a   1.000
_cell.length_b   1.000
_cell.length_c   1.000
_cell.angle_alpha   90.00
_cell.angle_beta   90.00
_cell.angle_gamma   90.00
#
_symmetry.space_group_name_H-M   'P 1'
#
loop_
_entity.id
_entity.type
_entity.pdbx_description
1 polymer ?
#
loop_
_entity_poly.entity_id
_entity_poly.type
_entity_poly.pdbx_seq_one_letter_code
_entity_poly.pdbx_strand_id
1 'polypeptide(L)'
;MRGLRKFLCWCFAVAAFAFIVFPMKARLAHGYWSPGWKFALGAIVPMVLAAVFAMAWWTAFSEKDSARNWGIVASLVYLLLGVSVTAFSPAASKAQPSWLLSGIGVAGLIAFSRRDIAAPEGEKTSSQRSGPGDGTNPILDKLVWIVAVVGFWLAWSYGWERWARMEGLSLHPGLQYLVEVLIASLAVVAVHECGHAVIGMALGMKLHAFFVGPFQWRVREGRWTFQFLPRKIFDLGGATGVVSRSLEHFREYRVCMIAAGPFASLIFGLLAFGAAITAPNSGWESEFSLLAQMATLSLLAFVLNLIPIRSKNSYSDGAQIYQILSDGPWGDYHRAMSIVGSTLVTPLRPKDYDIDAIQRAAAGITHGLQGLLLRLYACSYYLDCGRFAEASQALAEAEAVYQESASDIPAELHAAFVFRVAFLRRDAAGARVWWERMEAKRPTRLNVDYWLARSALCWVENHLIEAHEAWGKCYSLARLLPHTGAYEFERHCIELLRRPLYDSSAHRALGELRSLVG
;
A
#
# COMPACT_ATOMS: atom_id res chain seq x y z
N MET A 1 -15.22 6.51 9.64
CA MET A 1 -16.42 5.85 9.08
C MET A 1 -16.14 4.97 7.87
N ARG A 2 -15.45 5.43 6.82
CA ARG A 2 -15.08 4.56 5.67
C ARG A 2 -14.34 3.27 6.06
N GLY A 3 -13.39 3.35 7.00
CA GLY A 3 -12.68 2.17 7.51
C GLY A 3 -13.60 1.14 8.17
N LEU A 4 -14.59 1.60 8.95
CA LEU A 4 -15.59 0.73 9.59
C LEU A 4 -16.49 0.04 8.54
N ARG A 5 -16.96 0.77 7.52
CA ARG A 5 -17.73 0.17 6.42
C ARG A 5 -16.92 -0.87 5.65
N LYS A 6 -15.62 -0.63 5.40
CA LYS A 6 -14.72 -1.60 4.75
C LYS A 6 -14.53 -2.85 5.60
N PHE A 7 -14.33 -2.69 6.91
CA PHE A 7 -14.27 -3.84 7.83
C PHE A 7 -15.56 -4.66 7.82
N LEU A 8 -16.72 -4.00 7.95
CA LEU A 8 -18.04 -4.65 7.92
C LEU A 8 -18.35 -5.32 6.57
N CYS A 9 -17.89 -4.72 5.46
CA CYS A 9 -17.99 -5.29 4.12
C CYS A 9 -17.30 -6.67 4.07
N TRP A 10 -16.12 -6.80 4.66
CA TRP A 10 -15.45 -8.10 4.80
C TRP A 10 -16.18 -9.06 5.74
N CYS A 11 -16.77 -8.58 6.84
CA CYS A 11 -17.64 -9.41 7.69
C CYS A 11 -18.81 -10.01 6.88
N PHE A 12 -19.46 -9.20 6.04
CA PHE A 12 -20.53 -9.68 5.16
C PHE A 12 -20.02 -10.72 4.16
N ALA A 13 -18.83 -10.55 3.58
CA ALA A 13 -18.24 -11.55 2.69
C ALA A 13 -18.06 -12.90 3.40
N VAL A 14 -17.51 -12.88 4.62
CA VAL A 14 -17.30 -14.08 5.44
C VAL A 14 -18.63 -14.75 5.81
N ALA A 15 -19.65 -13.98 6.21
CA ALA A 15 -20.97 -14.54 6.48
C ALA A 15 -21.62 -15.15 5.24
N ALA A 16 -21.55 -14.47 4.09
CA ALA A 16 -22.08 -14.99 2.85
C ALA A 16 -21.48 -16.35 2.53
N PHE A 17 -20.15 -16.46 2.65
CA PHE A 17 -19.44 -17.71 2.43
C PHE A 17 -19.82 -18.78 3.46
N ALA A 18 -19.87 -18.45 4.75
CA ALA A 18 -20.26 -19.39 5.79
C ALA A 18 -21.65 -19.99 5.55
N PHE A 19 -22.62 -19.17 5.10
CA PHE A 19 -23.98 -19.61 4.80
C PHE A 19 -24.09 -20.47 3.53
N ILE A 20 -23.16 -20.35 2.57
CA ILE A 20 -23.07 -21.26 1.41
C ILE A 20 -22.49 -22.61 1.85
N VAL A 21 -21.45 -22.59 2.69
CA VAL A 21 -20.70 -23.80 3.08
C VAL A 21 -21.46 -24.65 4.10
N PHE A 22 -22.17 -24.04 5.04
CA PHE A 22 -22.91 -24.74 6.09
C PHE A 22 -23.85 -25.86 5.57
N PRO A 23 -24.78 -25.60 4.63
CA PRO A 23 -25.65 -26.65 4.10
C PRO A 23 -24.89 -27.72 3.32
N MET A 24 -23.77 -27.39 2.66
CA MET A 24 -22.91 -28.38 1.99
C MET A 24 -22.25 -29.33 2.99
N LYS A 25 -21.66 -28.80 4.08
CA LYS A 25 -21.07 -29.64 5.15
C LYS A 25 -22.13 -30.49 5.84
N ALA A 26 -23.30 -29.93 6.14
CA ALA A 26 -24.41 -30.66 6.77
C ALA A 26 -24.95 -31.79 5.87
N ARG A 27 -24.96 -31.59 4.56
CA ARG A 27 -25.34 -32.63 3.57
C ARG A 27 -24.32 -33.76 3.50
N LEU A 28 -23.03 -33.44 3.56
CA LEU A 28 -21.95 -34.42 3.54
C LEU A 28 -21.85 -35.23 4.84
N ALA A 29 -22.12 -34.60 5.99
CA ALA A 29 -21.99 -35.23 7.31
C ALA A 29 -23.16 -36.17 7.65
N HIS A 30 -24.37 -35.85 7.20
CA HIS A 30 -25.58 -36.56 7.65
C HIS A 30 -26.21 -37.49 6.62
N GLY A 31 -25.54 -37.77 5.49
CA GLY A 31 -25.90 -38.83 4.54
C GLY A 31 -27.40 -39.02 4.33
N TYR A 32 -27.99 -38.26 3.41
CA TYR A 32 -29.45 -38.18 3.12
C TYR A 32 -30.30 -37.52 4.20
N TRP A 33 -30.73 -36.29 3.91
CA TRP A 33 -31.87 -35.68 4.59
C TRP A 33 -33.15 -36.23 3.94
N SER A 34 -34.15 -36.59 4.76
CA SER A 34 -35.45 -36.99 4.21
C SER A 34 -36.07 -35.85 3.39
N PRO A 35 -36.64 -36.13 2.19
CA PRO A 35 -37.31 -35.11 1.40
C PRO A 35 -38.49 -34.55 2.20
N GLY A 36 -38.42 -33.28 2.60
CA GLY A 36 -39.45 -32.64 3.41
C GLY A 36 -39.22 -31.15 3.60
N TRP A 37 -40.23 -30.45 4.12
CA TRP A 37 -40.20 -28.99 4.31
C TRP A 37 -39.05 -28.52 5.22
N LYS A 38 -38.60 -29.36 6.17
CA LYS A 38 -37.42 -29.08 7.03
C LYS A 38 -36.11 -29.04 6.24
N PHE A 39 -35.99 -29.86 5.18
CA PHE A 39 -34.84 -29.82 4.26
C PHE A 39 -34.88 -28.57 3.39
N ALA A 40 -36.05 -28.24 2.83
CA ALA A 40 -36.24 -27.01 2.09
C ALA A 40 -35.87 -25.80 2.95
N LEU A 41 -36.31 -25.76 4.22
CA LEU A 41 -35.96 -24.70 5.16
C LEU A 41 -34.44 -24.66 5.45
N GLY A 42 -33.82 -25.82 5.71
CA GLY A 42 -32.40 -25.96 6.03
C GLY A 42 -31.45 -25.64 4.87
N ALA A 43 -31.91 -25.72 3.62
CA ALA A 43 -31.14 -25.38 2.43
C ALA A 43 -31.44 -23.97 1.89
N ILE A 44 -32.72 -23.57 1.85
CA ILE A 44 -33.14 -22.30 1.26
C ILE A 44 -32.78 -21.13 2.18
N VAL A 45 -33.01 -21.24 3.50
CA VAL A 45 -32.75 -20.13 4.42
C VAL A 45 -31.27 -19.71 4.41
N PRO A 46 -30.27 -20.63 4.51
CA PRO A 46 -28.87 -20.25 4.37
C PRO A 46 -28.55 -19.63 3.01
N MET A 47 -29.11 -20.11 1.91
CA MET A 47 -28.85 -19.54 0.58
C MET A 47 -29.41 -18.12 0.43
N VAL A 48 -30.59 -17.85 1.00
CA VAL A 48 -31.18 -16.49 1.04
C VAL A 48 -30.31 -15.56 1.89
N LEU A 49 -29.88 -16.03 3.07
CA LEU A 49 -28.97 -15.25 3.93
C LEU A 49 -27.63 -14.99 3.23
N ALA A 50 -27.08 -16.00 2.55
CA ALA A 50 -25.86 -15.86 1.76
C ALA A 50 -26.01 -14.80 0.67
N ALA A 51 -27.14 -14.79 -0.05
CA ALA A 51 -27.41 -13.78 -1.07
C ALA A 51 -27.48 -12.36 -0.47
N VAL A 52 -28.15 -12.19 0.68
CA VAL A 52 -28.23 -10.89 1.37
C VAL A 52 -26.83 -10.38 1.75
N PHE A 53 -26.00 -11.23 2.35
CA PHE A 53 -24.65 -10.86 2.75
C PHE A 53 -23.72 -10.64 1.54
N ALA A 54 -23.83 -11.47 0.49
CA ALA A 54 -23.07 -11.30 -0.74
C ALA A 54 -23.42 -10.00 -1.45
N MET A 55 -24.70 -9.63 -1.49
CA MET A 55 -25.16 -8.36 -2.04
C MET A 55 -24.68 -7.17 -1.21
N ALA A 56 -24.71 -7.27 0.12
CA ALA A 56 -24.17 -6.23 1.01
C ALA A 56 -22.67 -6.05 0.84
N TRP A 57 -21.91 -7.15 0.73
CA TRP A 57 -20.49 -7.11 0.43
C TRP A 57 -20.22 -6.50 -0.95
N TRP A 58 -20.82 -7.05 -2.01
CA TRP A 58 -20.58 -6.64 -3.39
C TRP A 58 -20.92 -5.17 -3.62
N THR A 59 -22.07 -4.71 -3.12
CA THR A 59 -22.52 -3.33 -3.32
C THR A 59 -21.66 -2.35 -2.51
N ALA A 60 -21.26 -2.70 -1.28
CA ALA A 60 -20.35 -1.88 -0.49
C ALA A 60 -18.92 -1.86 -1.05
N PHE A 61 -18.43 -2.97 -1.59
CA PHE A 61 -17.12 -3.07 -2.23
C PHE A 61 -17.06 -2.32 -3.56
N SER A 62 -18.14 -2.38 -4.33
CA SER A 62 -18.28 -1.71 -5.62
C SER A 62 -18.73 -0.25 -5.50
N GLU A 63 -18.84 0.29 -4.28
CA GLU A 63 -19.24 1.67 -3.98
C GLU A 63 -20.56 2.10 -4.67
N LYS A 64 -21.54 1.18 -4.77
CA LYS A 64 -22.85 1.46 -5.37
C LYS A 64 -23.77 2.20 -4.40
N ASP A 65 -24.71 3.00 -4.92
CA ASP A 65 -25.72 3.69 -4.10
C ASP A 65 -26.57 2.73 -3.24
N SER A 66 -26.77 1.51 -3.74
CA SER A 66 -27.49 0.45 -3.03
C SER A 66 -26.72 -0.12 -1.82
N ALA A 67 -25.42 0.18 -1.66
CA ALA A 67 -24.59 -0.31 -0.55
C ALA A 67 -25.18 0.00 0.81
N ARG A 68 -25.83 1.16 0.92
CA ARG A 68 -26.47 1.61 2.14
C ARG A 68 -27.59 0.66 2.57
N ASN A 69 -28.51 0.39 1.65
CA ASN A 69 -29.69 -0.42 1.93
C ASN A 69 -29.30 -1.87 2.22
N TRP A 70 -28.43 -2.45 1.39
CA TRP A 70 -27.95 -3.82 1.62
C TRP A 70 -27.10 -3.94 2.89
N GLY A 71 -26.27 -2.95 3.21
CA GLY A 71 -25.52 -2.90 4.46
C GLY A 71 -26.43 -2.87 5.69
N ILE A 72 -27.51 -2.08 5.66
CA ILE A 72 -28.51 -2.05 6.75
C ILE A 72 -29.21 -3.40 6.88
N VAL A 73 -29.67 -3.99 5.76
CA VAL A 73 -30.36 -5.29 5.78
C VAL A 73 -29.46 -6.39 6.35
N ALA A 74 -28.21 -6.49 5.89
CA ALA A 74 -27.25 -7.46 6.41
C ALA A 74 -26.94 -7.24 7.90
N SER A 75 -26.90 -5.99 8.34
CA SER A 75 -26.69 -5.63 9.76
C SER A 75 -27.87 -6.04 10.65
N LEU A 76 -29.11 -5.86 10.16
CA LEU A 76 -30.32 -6.33 10.84
C LEU A 76 -30.36 -7.85 10.93
N VAL A 77 -29.96 -8.55 9.86
CA VAL A 77 -29.86 -10.01 9.86
C VAL A 77 -28.86 -10.49 10.92
N TYR A 78 -27.68 -9.87 11.02
CA TYR A 78 -26.73 -10.21 12.10
C TYR A 78 -27.29 -9.99 13.50
N LEU A 79 -28.01 -8.89 13.70
CA LEU A 79 -28.64 -8.57 14.98
C LEU A 79 -29.73 -9.59 15.34
N LEU A 80 -30.59 -9.94 14.38
CA LEU A 80 -31.62 -10.96 14.54
C LEU A 80 -31.01 -12.34 14.82
N LEU A 81 -29.96 -12.73 14.10
CA LEU A 81 -29.26 -14.00 14.34
C LEU A 81 -28.63 -14.04 15.74
N GLY A 82 -27.93 -12.97 16.14
CA GLY A 82 -27.33 -12.88 17.48
C GLY A 82 -28.37 -12.98 18.59
N VAL A 83 -29.45 -12.20 18.51
CA VAL A 83 -30.57 -12.24 19.47
C VAL A 83 -31.24 -13.61 19.49
N SER A 84 -31.49 -14.23 18.33
CA SER A 84 -32.13 -15.55 18.24
C SER A 84 -31.28 -16.63 18.91
N VAL A 85 -29.96 -16.63 18.68
CA VAL A 85 -29.05 -17.59 19.33
C VAL A 85 -29.06 -17.39 20.84
N THR A 86 -29.05 -16.14 21.33
CA THR A 86 -29.12 -15.88 22.78
C THR A 86 -30.45 -16.29 23.40
N ALA A 87 -31.57 -16.07 22.71
CA ALA A 87 -32.91 -16.29 23.24
C ALA A 87 -33.31 -17.77 23.21
N PHE A 88 -32.98 -18.49 22.14
CA PHE A 88 -33.47 -19.85 21.89
C PHE A 88 -32.44 -20.95 22.12
N SER A 89 -31.16 -20.61 22.35
CA SER A 89 -30.12 -21.61 22.67
C SER A 89 -29.08 -21.08 23.67
N PRO A 90 -29.46 -20.92 24.96
CA PRO A 90 -28.58 -20.39 26.01
C PRO A 90 -27.32 -21.24 26.26
N ALA A 91 -27.35 -22.53 25.90
CA ALA A 91 -26.18 -23.41 25.97
C ALA A 91 -25.20 -23.14 24.81
N ALA A 92 -25.72 -22.87 23.60
CA ALA A 92 -24.89 -22.53 22.44
C ALA A 92 -24.30 -21.11 22.53
N SER A 93 -25.00 -20.18 23.17
CA SER A 93 -24.51 -18.81 23.40
C SER A 93 -23.32 -18.73 24.37
N LYS A 94 -23.13 -19.75 25.22
CA LYS A 94 -21.94 -19.91 26.07
C LYS A 94 -20.74 -20.48 25.30
N ALA A 95 -20.99 -21.29 24.26
CA ALA A 95 -19.95 -21.92 23.44
C ALA A 95 -19.54 -21.06 22.22
N GLN A 96 -20.43 -20.20 21.74
CA GLN A 96 -20.19 -19.30 20.61
C GLN A 96 -20.54 -17.86 21.01
N PRO A 97 -19.68 -16.86 20.76
CA PRO A 97 -19.89 -15.48 21.19
C PRO A 97 -20.99 -14.81 20.34
N SER A 98 -22.25 -15.17 20.58
CA SER A 98 -23.44 -14.61 19.93
C SER A 98 -23.55 -13.09 20.08
N TRP A 99 -23.00 -12.54 21.17
CA TRP A 99 -22.86 -11.10 21.38
C TRP A 99 -22.00 -10.42 20.29
N LEU A 100 -21.05 -11.14 19.68
CA LEU A 100 -20.22 -10.62 18.60
C LEU A 100 -21.04 -10.36 17.33
N LEU A 101 -21.99 -11.26 17.00
CA LEU A 101 -22.91 -11.08 15.87
C LEU A 101 -23.81 -9.86 16.10
N SER A 102 -24.36 -9.72 17.30
CA SER A 102 -25.14 -8.54 17.69
C SER A 102 -24.30 -7.26 17.62
N GLY A 103 -23.05 -7.31 18.08
CA GLY A 103 -22.10 -6.18 18.01
C GLY A 103 -21.79 -5.76 16.57
N ILE A 104 -21.56 -6.72 15.67
CA ILE A 104 -21.37 -6.47 14.23
C ILE A 104 -22.64 -5.87 13.62
N GLY A 105 -23.82 -6.37 14.00
CA GLY A 105 -25.11 -5.83 13.57
C GLY A 105 -25.32 -4.37 13.99
N VAL A 106 -25.05 -4.02 15.26
CA VAL A 106 -25.15 -2.63 15.74
C VAL A 106 -24.12 -1.73 15.05
N ALA A 107 -22.87 -2.17 14.94
CA ALA A 107 -21.82 -1.41 14.26
C ALA A 107 -22.17 -1.16 12.78
N GLY A 108 -22.76 -2.16 12.12
CA GLY A 108 -23.26 -2.08 10.76
C GLY A 108 -24.41 -1.10 10.60
N LEU A 109 -25.39 -1.14 11.49
CA LEU A 109 -26.48 -0.16 11.51
C LEU A 109 -25.94 1.27 11.67
N ILE A 110 -25.02 1.51 12.59
CA ILE A 110 -24.41 2.85 12.77
C ILE A 110 -23.63 3.28 11.51
N ALA A 111 -22.87 2.36 10.92
CA ALA A 111 -22.03 2.66 9.76
C ALA A 111 -22.86 2.97 8.50
N PHE A 112 -23.94 2.24 8.24
CA PHE A 112 -24.75 2.34 7.02
C PHE A 112 -26.01 3.22 7.18
N SER A 113 -26.47 3.54 8.41
CA SER A 113 -27.61 4.45 8.61
C SER A 113 -27.27 5.93 8.42
N ARG A 114 -26.04 6.34 8.77
CA ARG A 114 -25.60 7.73 8.61
C ARG A 114 -25.53 8.09 7.13
N ARG A 115 -26.32 9.10 6.72
CA ARG A 115 -26.12 9.81 5.46
C ARG A 115 -24.71 10.38 5.52
N ASP A 116 -23.85 10.00 4.58
CA ASP A 116 -22.62 10.75 4.38
C ASP A 116 -23.07 12.17 4.03
N ILE A 117 -22.67 13.15 4.85
CA ILE A 117 -22.61 14.54 4.40
C ILE A 117 -21.79 14.46 3.11
N ALA A 118 -22.41 14.82 2.00
CA ALA A 118 -21.82 14.72 0.68
C ALA A 118 -20.36 15.14 0.77
N ALA A 119 -19.45 14.17 0.61
CA ALA A 119 -18.08 14.52 0.29
C ALA A 119 -18.19 15.32 -1.02
N PRO A 120 -17.56 16.50 -1.12
CA PRO A 120 -17.62 17.28 -2.34
C PRO A 120 -17.30 16.37 -3.53
N GLU A 121 -18.16 16.45 -4.55
CA GLU A 121 -18.03 15.73 -5.81
C GLU A 121 -16.61 15.89 -6.33
N GLY A 122 -15.78 14.85 -6.17
CA GLY A 122 -14.34 14.95 -6.41
C GLY A 122 -13.55 13.77 -5.86
N GLU A 123 -14.05 13.08 -4.83
CA GLU A 123 -13.41 11.88 -4.28
C GLU A 123 -13.80 10.59 -5.03
N LYS A 124 -13.71 10.61 -6.37
CA LYS A 124 -13.47 9.35 -7.08
C LYS A 124 -12.05 8.96 -6.70
N THR A 125 -11.90 8.05 -5.74
CA THR A 125 -10.62 7.36 -5.55
C THR A 125 -10.22 6.84 -6.93
N SER A 126 -9.16 7.41 -7.50
CA SER A 126 -8.65 6.98 -8.79
C SER A 126 -8.17 5.55 -8.59
N SER A 127 -9.05 4.58 -8.88
CA SER A 127 -8.60 3.24 -9.20
C SER A 127 -7.72 3.42 -10.43
N GLN A 128 -6.41 3.54 -10.20
CA GLN A 128 -5.42 3.59 -11.25
C GLN A 128 -5.64 2.32 -12.08
N ARG A 129 -6.23 2.48 -13.26
CA ARG A 129 -6.41 1.41 -14.23
C ARG A 129 -5.02 0.86 -14.57
N SER A 130 -4.92 -0.45 -14.81
CA SER A 130 -3.71 -1.07 -15.36
C SER A 130 -3.17 -0.20 -16.49
N GLY A 131 -1.90 0.17 -16.39
CA GLY A 131 -1.27 1.04 -17.38
C GLY A 131 -1.06 0.25 -18.68
N PRO A 132 -1.17 0.89 -19.86
CA PRO A 132 -0.81 0.23 -21.10
C PRO A 132 0.58 -0.42 -20.99
N GLY A 133 0.67 -1.70 -21.36
CA GLY A 133 1.94 -2.44 -21.38
C GLY A 133 2.51 -2.85 -20.02
N ASP A 134 1.77 -2.72 -18.91
CA ASP A 134 2.28 -3.09 -17.57
C ASP A 134 2.25 -4.59 -17.26
N GLY A 135 1.70 -5.40 -18.18
CA GLY A 135 1.62 -6.86 -18.09
C GLY A 135 0.51 -7.38 -17.16
N THR A 136 -0.31 -6.50 -16.58
CA THR A 136 -1.36 -6.89 -15.63
C THR A 136 -2.75 -6.84 -16.25
N ASN A 137 -3.68 -7.63 -15.71
CA ASN A 137 -5.07 -7.67 -16.17
C ASN A 137 -6.04 -7.53 -14.99
N PRO A 138 -6.94 -6.53 -14.99
CA PRO A 138 -7.89 -6.30 -13.89
C PRO A 138 -8.81 -7.49 -13.56
N ILE A 139 -9.10 -8.34 -14.54
CA ILE A 139 -9.89 -9.56 -14.33
C ILE A 139 -9.03 -10.60 -13.61
N LEU A 140 -7.79 -10.79 -14.08
CA LEU A 140 -6.83 -11.70 -13.44
C LEU A 140 -6.54 -11.28 -12.00
N ASP A 141 -6.36 -9.97 -11.75
CA ASP A 141 -6.16 -9.41 -10.41
C ASP A 141 -7.27 -9.83 -9.44
N LYS A 142 -8.53 -9.81 -9.89
CA LYS A 142 -9.68 -10.24 -9.08
C LYS A 142 -9.77 -11.74 -8.93
N LEU A 143 -9.51 -12.50 -10.00
CA LEU A 143 -9.55 -13.95 -10.00
C LEU A 143 -8.51 -14.54 -9.06
N VAL A 144 -7.30 -13.97 -9.01
CA VAL A 144 -6.23 -14.43 -8.12
C VAL A 144 -6.66 -14.37 -6.65
N TRP A 145 -7.33 -13.29 -6.21
CA TRP A 145 -7.83 -13.22 -4.83
C TRP A 145 -8.90 -14.28 -4.53
N ILE A 146 -9.77 -14.57 -5.49
CA ILE A 146 -10.77 -15.65 -5.34
C ILE A 146 -10.07 -17.00 -5.22
N VAL A 147 -9.10 -17.26 -6.09
CA VAL A 147 -8.29 -18.50 -6.08
C VAL A 147 -7.51 -18.63 -4.76
N ALA A 148 -6.97 -17.53 -4.23
CA ALA A 148 -6.27 -17.53 -2.94
C ALA A 148 -7.18 -17.98 -1.79
N VAL A 149 -8.36 -17.36 -1.69
CA VAL A 149 -9.33 -17.64 -0.61
C VAL A 149 -9.90 -19.05 -0.74
N VAL A 150 -10.29 -19.45 -1.95
CA VAL A 150 -10.82 -20.80 -2.22
C VAL A 150 -9.73 -21.86 -2.00
N GLY A 151 -8.51 -21.61 -2.49
CA GLY A 151 -7.37 -22.51 -2.33
C GLY A 151 -7.02 -22.73 -0.87
N PHE A 152 -6.93 -21.67 -0.08
CA PHE A 152 -6.72 -21.77 1.37
C PHE A 152 -7.84 -22.57 2.05
N TRP A 153 -9.10 -22.27 1.72
CA TRP A 153 -10.25 -22.97 2.30
C TRP A 153 -10.30 -24.46 1.93
N LEU A 154 -9.98 -24.80 0.69
CA LEU A 154 -9.93 -26.20 0.23
C LEU A 154 -8.80 -26.96 0.91
N ALA A 155 -7.59 -26.38 0.94
CA ALA A 155 -6.44 -26.97 1.62
C ALA A 155 -6.74 -27.25 3.10
N TRP A 156 -7.40 -26.31 3.78
CA TRP A 156 -7.81 -26.50 5.17
C TRP A 156 -8.91 -27.56 5.30
N SER A 157 -10.06 -27.38 4.64
CA SER A 157 -11.27 -28.19 4.89
C SER A 157 -11.18 -29.62 4.36
N TYR A 158 -10.47 -29.83 3.25
CA TYR A 158 -10.36 -31.13 2.60
C TYR A 158 -8.99 -31.79 2.78
N GLY A 159 -7.95 -31.03 3.08
CA GLY A 159 -6.62 -31.55 3.41
C GLY A 159 -6.42 -31.65 4.92
N TRP A 160 -5.99 -30.56 5.53
CA TRP A 160 -5.51 -30.52 6.91
C TRP A 160 -6.54 -30.94 7.96
N GLU A 161 -7.78 -30.46 7.88
CA GLU A 161 -8.85 -30.78 8.85
C GLU A 161 -9.24 -32.27 8.80
N ARG A 162 -9.10 -32.93 7.64
CA ARG A 162 -9.34 -34.37 7.51
C ARG A 162 -8.16 -35.17 8.02
N TRP A 163 -6.96 -34.78 7.60
CA TRP A 163 -5.73 -35.44 8.04
C TRP A 163 -5.55 -35.38 9.55
N ALA A 164 -5.72 -34.20 10.16
CA ALA A 164 -5.70 -34.01 11.60
C ALA A 164 -6.67 -34.92 12.34
N ARG A 165 -7.88 -35.11 11.80
CA ARG A 165 -8.88 -36.00 12.39
C ARG A 165 -8.51 -37.48 12.29
N MET A 166 -7.83 -37.89 11.22
CA MET A 166 -7.35 -39.27 11.07
C MET A 166 -6.22 -39.58 12.04
N GLU A 167 -5.32 -38.62 12.25
CA GLU A 167 -4.16 -38.74 13.13
C GLU A 167 -4.45 -38.36 14.59
N GLY A 168 -5.69 -37.98 14.92
CA GLY A 168 -6.09 -37.60 16.29
C GLY A 168 -5.52 -36.25 16.78
N LEU A 169 -5.08 -35.39 15.87
CA LEU A 169 -4.47 -34.10 16.19
C LEU A 169 -5.49 -33.07 16.70
N SER A 170 -5.01 -32.19 17.57
CA SER A 170 -5.81 -31.09 18.11
C SER A 170 -6.08 -30.02 17.04
N LEU A 171 -7.36 -29.70 16.82
CA LEU A 171 -7.79 -28.58 16.00
C LEU A 171 -8.32 -27.47 16.91
N HIS A 172 -7.79 -26.27 16.77
CA HIS A 172 -8.23 -25.11 17.54
C HIS A 172 -9.39 -24.40 16.83
N PRO A 173 -10.60 -24.32 17.40
CA PRO A 173 -11.72 -23.63 16.77
C PRO A 173 -11.78 -22.14 17.14
N GLY A 174 -12.58 -21.37 16.40
CA GLY A 174 -13.00 -20.03 16.79
C GLY A 174 -11.88 -18.98 16.77
N LEU A 175 -11.73 -18.22 17.86
CA LEU A 175 -10.81 -17.08 17.93
C LEU A 175 -9.35 -17.52 17.85
N GLN A 176 -9.00 -18.65 18.46
CA GLN A 176 -7.63 -19.16 18.46
C GLN A 176 -7.15 -19.43 17.02
N TYR A 177 -7.97 -20.08 16.20
CA TYR A 177 -7.70 -20.26 14.78
C TYR A 177 -7.44 -18.94 14.05
N LEU A 178 -8.25 -17.91 14.31
CA LEU A 178 -8.07 -16.60 13.67
C LEU A 178 -6.77 -15.91 14.09
N VAL A 179 -6.36 -16.08 15.35
CA VAL A 179 -5.08 -15.57 15.86
C VAL A 179 -3.92 -16.33 15.21
N GLU A 180 -4.00 -17.64 15.09
CA GLU A 180 -3.02 -18.46 14.38
C GLU A 180 -2.90 -18.04 12.91
N VAL A 181 -4.03 -17.80 12.21
CA VAL A 181 -4.01 -17.36 10.81
C VAL A 181 -3.32 -16.00 10.68
N LEU A 182 -3.56 -15.10 11.63
CA LEU A 182 -2.89 -13.80 11.66
C LEU A 182 -1.38 -13.94 11.90
N ILE A 183 -0.96 -14.77 12.87
CA ILE A 183 0.45 -15.05 13.16
C ILE A 183 1.13 -15.69 11.95
N ALA A 184 0.51 -16.73 11.37
CA ALA A 184 1.00 -17.42 10.18
C ALA A 184 1.16 -16.43 9.02
N SER A 185 0.17 -15.59 8.77
CA SER A 185 0.23 -14.57 7.70
C SER A 185 1.39 -13.59 7.91
N LEU A 186 1.57 -13.07 9.13
CA LEU A 186 2.69 -12.17 9.43
C LEU A 186 4.04 -12.87 9.29
N ALA A 187 4.14 -14.13 9.71
CA ALA A 187 5.36 -14.92 9.57
C ALA A 187 5.69 -15.18 8.09
N VAL A 188 4.71 -15.57 7.27
CA VAL A 188 4.86 -15.79 5.83
C VAL A 188 5.37 -14.52 5.15
N VAL A 189 4.75 -13.38 5.43
CA VAL A 189 5.15 -12.07 4.89
C VAL A 189 6.56 -11.70 5.35
N ALA A 190 6.88 -11.89 6.63
CA ALA A 190 8.21 -11.60 7.13
C ALA A 190 9.28 -12.43 6.42
N VAL A 191 9.06 -13.74 6.25
CA VAL A 191 10.01 -14.62 5.56
C VAL A 191 10.13 -14.27 4.08
N HIS A 192 9.02 -13.96 3.41
CA HIS A 192 9.00 -13.49 2.03
C HIS A 192 9.85 -12.23 1.85
N GLU A 193 9.59 -11.20 2.64
CA GLU A 193 10.33 -9.93 2.59
C GLU A 193 11.81 -10.11 2.97
N CYS A 194 12.11 -10.99 3.93
CA CYS A 194 13.47 -11.38 4.26
C CYS A 194 14.20 -11.99 3.06
N GLY A 195 13.52 -12.76 2.21
CA GLY A 195 14.08 -13.30 0.97
C GLY A 195 14.65 -12.18 0.07
N HIS A 196 13.84 -11.16 -0.22
CA HIS A 196 14.28 -9.99 -0.98
C HIS A 196 15.45 -9.27 -0.31
N ALA A 197 15.36 -9.05 1.01
CA ALA A 197 16.38 -8.32 1.75
C ALA A 197 17.73 -9.06 1.76
N VAL A 198 17.74 -10.36 2.06
CA VAL A 198 18.95 -11.19 2.14
C VAL A 198 19.65 -11.25 0.80
N ILE A 199 18.93 -11.58 -0.28
CA ILE A 199 19.53 -11.66 -1.62
C ILE A 199 19.94 -10.28 -2.13
N GLY A 200 19.14 -9.24 -1.91
CA GLY A 200 19.53 -7.87 -2.26
C GLY A 200 20.83 -7.44 -1.57
N MET A 201 20.96 -7.70 -0.27
CA MET A 201 22.19 -7.40 0.48
C MET A 201 23.39 -8.24 0.01
N ALA A 202 23.17 -9.53 -0.29
CA ALA A 202 24.22 -10.41 -0.83
C ALA A 202 24.73 -9.93 -2.20
N LEU A 203 23.87 -9.29 -3.00
CA LEU A 203 24.21 -8.67 -4.28
C LEU A 203 24.77 -7.23 -4.14
N GLY A 204 25.11 -6.80 -2.93
CA GLY A 204 25.71 -5.48 -2.68
C GLY A 204 24.71 -4.31 -2.69
N MET A 205 23.41 -4.58 -2.75
CA MET A 205 22.36 -3.56 -2.61
C MET A 205 22.26 -3.12 -1.14
N LYS A 206 21.73 -1.92 -0.90
CA LYS A 206 21.51 -1.40 0.47
C LYS A 206 20.03 -1.44 0.81
N LEU A 207 19.70 -2.10 1.91
CA LEU A 207 18.37 -2.08 2.50
C LEU A 207 18.08 -0.70 3.09
N HIS A 208 16.96 -0.09 2.70
CA HIS A 208 16.51 1.21 3.22
C HIS A 208 15.09 1.16 3.82
N ALA A 209 14.33 0.09 3.61
CA ALA A 209 12.99 -0.09 4.16
C ALA A 209 12.64 -1.56 4.23
N PHE A 210 11.88 -1.93 5.26
CA PHE A 210 11.43 -3.28 5.51
C PHE A 210 10.08 -3.21 6.24
N PHE A 211 9.00 -3.65 5.60
CA PHE A 211 7.64 -3.58 6.14
C PHE A 211 7.05 -4.98 6.23
N VAL A 212 6.48 -5.29 7.40
CA VAL A 212 5.71 -6.51 7.66
C VAL A 212 4.39 -6.10 8.28
N GLY A 213 3.36 -5.97 7.46
CA GLY A 213 2.03 -5.49 7.86
C GLY A 213 2.09 -4.17 8.67
N PRO A 214 1.70 -4.18 9.96
CA PRO A 214 1.67 -2.98 10.79
C PRO A 214 3.07 -2.54 11.28
N PHE A 215 4.10 -3.37 11.12
CA PHE A 215 5.47 -3.09 11.56
C PHE A 215 6.29 -2.51 10.40
N GLN A 216 6.75 -1.27 10.54
CA GLN A 216 7.47 -0.59 9.47
C GLN A 216 8.81 -0.05 9.93
N TRP A 217 9.89 -0.53 9.30
CA TRP A 217 11.23 0.01 9.44
C TRP A 217 11.61 0.74 8.16
N ARG A 218 12.09 1.97 8.26
CA ARG A 218 12.66 2.67 7.11
C ARG A 218 13.71 3.68 7.50
N VAL A 219 14.68 3.87 6.62
CA VAL A 219 15.68 4.92 6.69
C VAL A 219 15.00 6.24 6.32
N ARG A 220 15.10 7.23 7.20
CA ARG A 220 14.72 8.62 6.96
C ARG A 220 15.89 9.49 7.38
N GLU A 221 16.29 10.43 6.53
CA GLU A 221 17.36 11.38 6.87
C GLU A 221 18.65 10.66 7.34
N GLY A 222 18.93 9.51 6.72
CA GLY A 222 20.08 8.66 7.07
C GLY A 222 19.93 7.75 8.30
N ARG A 223 18.80 7.79 9.02
CA ARG A 223 18.60 7.01 10.26
C ARG A 223 17.44 6.02 10.15
N TRP A 224 17.59 4.84 10.76
CA TRP A 224 16.49 3.87 10.85
C TRP A 224 15.40 4.39 11.79
N THR A 225 14.16 4.35 11.32
CA THR A 225 12.97 4.72 12.08
C THR A 225 12.00 3.56 12.09
N PHE A 226 11.45 3.25 13.26
CA PHE A 226 10.39 2.27 13.44
C PHE A 226 9.04 2.96 13.61
N GLN A 227 8.01 2.42 12.99
CA GLN A 227 6.65 2.89 13.13
C GLN A 227 5.68 1.71 13.20
N PHE A 228 4.84 1.71 14.23
CA PHE A 228 3.72 0.78 14.35
C PHE A 228 2.43 1.45 13.88
N LEU A 229 1.70 0.79 12.96
CA LEU A 229 0.45 1.30 12.39
C LEU A 229 -0.72 0.34 12.74
N PRO A 230 -1.40 0.51 13.88
CA PRO A 230 -2.50 -0.36 14.29
C PRO A 230 -3.62 -0.48 13.24
N ARG A 231 -3.87 0.60 12.49
CA ARG A 231 -4.87 0.62 11.40
C ARG A 231 -4.55 -0.34 10.25
N LYS A 232 -3.30 -0.83 10.18
CA LYS A 232 -2.80 -1.78 9.18
C LYS A 232 -2.66 -3.22 9.73
N ILE A 233 -3.22 -3.51 10.90
CA ILE A 233 -3.13 -4.87 11.48
C ILE A 233 -3.80 -5.94 10.60
N PHE A 234 -4.79 -5.55 9.79
CA PHE A 234 -5.44 -6.40 8.80
C PHE A 234 -4.89 -6.20 7.37
N ASP A 235 -3.92 -5.29 7.20
CA ASP A 235 -3.21 -5.08 5.94
C ASP A 235 -1.98 -5.99 5.97
N LEU A 236 -2.17 -7.25 5.58
CA LEU A 236 -1.16 -8.32 5.66
C LEU A 236 -0.15 -8.27 4.49
N GLY A 237 0.07 -7.09 3.90
CA GLY A 237 1.09 -6.88 2.89
C GLY A 237 2.47 -6.65 3.50
N GLY A 238 3.51 -6.96 2.72
CA GLY A 238 4.89 -6.58 2.99
C GLY A 238 5.42 -5.59 1.96
N ALA A 239 6.57 -4.99 2.25
CA ALA A 239 7.40 -4.41 1.22
C ALA A 239 8.85 -4.27 1.68
N THR A 240 9.78 -4.60 0.81
CA THR A 240 11.22 -4.43 1.00
C THR A 240 11.75 -3.36 0.05
N GLY A 241 12.34 -2.31 0.62
CA GLY A 241 13.02 -1.27 -0.13
C GLY A 241 14.52 -1.53 -0.13
N VAL A 242 15.02 -2.10 -1.23
CA VAL A 242 16.46 -2.23 -1.50
C VAL A 242 16.85 -1.36 -2.68
N VAL A 243 18.01 -0.73 -2.59
CA VAL A 243 18.54 0.13 -3.66
C VAL A 243 19.91 -0.37 -4.09
N SER A 244 20.10 -0.46 -5.41
CA SER A 244 21.40 -0.85 -5.96
C SER A 244 22.43 0.26 -5.76
N ARG A 245 23.69 -0.12 -5.58
CA ARG A 245 24.83 0.83 -5.56
C ARG A 245 25.50 0.96 -6.92
N SER A 246 25.24 0.02 -7.83
CA SER A 246 25.76 -0.01 -9.20
C SER A 246 24.62 -0.36 -10.18
N LEU A 247 24.76 0.05 -11.43
CA LEU A 247 23.86 -0.33 -12.52
C LEU A 247 24.45 -1.46 -13.39
N GLU A 248 25.68 -1.89 -13.10
CA GLU A 248 26.26 -3.08 -13.72
C GLU A 248 25.40 -4.30 -13.36
N HIS A 249 25.09 -5.13 -14.36
CA HIS A 249 24.23 -6.31 -14.20
C HIS A 249 22.86 -6.03 -13.54
N PHE A 250 22.32 -4.82 -13.76
CA PHE A 250 21.09 -4.35 -13.11
C PHE A 250 19.91 -5.30 -13.31
N ARG A 251 19.71 -5.81 -14.53
CA ARG A 251 18.55 -6.66 -14.85
C ARG A 251 18.65 -7.98 -14.09
N GLU A 252 19.81 -8.63 -14.16
CA GLU A 252 20.07 -9.92 -13.55
C GLU A 252 19.94 -9.85 -12.02
N TYR A 253 20.59 -8.86 -11.39
CA TYR A 253 20.55 -8.71 -9.94
C TYR A 253 19.17 -8.35 -9.44
N ARG A 254 18.44 -7.50 -10.18
CA ARG A 254 17.09 -7.12 -9.76
C ARG A 254 16.09 -8.26 -9.93
N VAL A 255 16.17 -9.04 -11.01
CA VAL A 255 15.35 -10.24 -11.17
C VAL A 255 15.66 -11.26 -10.08
N CYS A 256 16.94 -11.49 -9.78
CA CYS A 256 17.34 -12.40 -8.71
C CYS A 256 16.80 -11.95 -7.34
N MET A 257 16.94 -10.67 -7.00
CA MET A 257 16.42 -10.09 -5.77
C MET A 257 14.89 -10.17 -5.67
N ILE A 258 14.16 -9.88 -6.76
CA ILE A 258 12.69 -9.97 -6.76
C ILE A 258 12.24 -11.43 -6.68
N ALA A 259 12.89 -12.36 -7.37
CA ALA A 259 12.52 -13.78 -7.30
C ALA A 259 12.77 -14.39 -5.89
N ALA A 260 13.68 -13.81 -5.11
CA ALA A 260 14.05 -14.31 -3.79
C ALA A 260 12.88 -14.37 -2.79
N GLY A 261 11.94 -13.43 -2.83
CA GLY A 261 10.78 -13.43 -1.94
C GLY A 261 9.88 -14.65 -2.16
N PRO A 262 9.38 -14.89 -3.38
CA PRO A 262 8.63 -16.10 -3.71
C PRO A 262 9.39 -17.38 -3.37
N PHE A 263 10.68 -17.48 -3.68
CA PHE A 263 11.47 -18.69 -3.34
C PHE A 263 11.64 -18.88 -1.83
N ALA A 264 11.79 -17.81 -1.05
CA ALA A 264 11.80 -17.89 0.41
C ALA A 264 10.45 -18.41 0.95
N SER A 265 9.33 -17.94 0.38
CA SER A 265 8.00 -18.48 0.70
C SER A 265 7.88 -19.96 0.33
N LEU A 266 8.41 -20.39 -0.82
CA LEU A 266 8.39 -21.80 -1.21
C LEU A 266 9.15 -22.67 -0.22
N ILE A 267 10.39 -22.31 0.12
CA ILE A 267 11.23 -23.06 1.06
C ILE A 267 10.55 -23.13 2.43
N PHE A 268 10.07 -21.99 2.93
CA PHE A 268 9.38 -21.93 4.22
C PHE A 268 8.09 -22.76 4.24
N GLY A 269 7.32 -22.71 3.14
CA GLY A 269 6.11 -23.50 2.97
C GLY A 269 6.39 -25.00 2.96
N LEU A 270 7.45 -25.45 2.27
CA LEU A 270 7.84 -26.86 2.23
C LEU A 270 8.35 -27.35 3.59
N LEU A 271 9.11 -26.53 4.32
CA LEU A 271 9.56 -26.87 5.68
C LEU A 271 8.39 -26.95 6.66
N ALA A 272 7.47 -25.98 6.62
CA ALA A 272 6.26 -26.00 7.46
C ALA A 272 5.34 -27.17 7.08
N PHE A 273 5.23 -27.50 5.79
CA PHE A 273 4.49 -28.67 5.33
C PHE A 273 5.09 -29.97 5.90
N GLY A 274 6.41 -30.13 5.78
CA GLY A 274 7.15 -31.26 6.36
C GLY A 274 6.92 -31.39 7.85
N ALA A 275 7.07 -30.30 8.60
CA ALA A 275 6.83 -30.26 10.05
C ALA A 275 5.38 -30.60 10.41
N ALA A 276 4.41 -30.13 9.62
CA ALA A 276 3.00 -30.41 9.83
C ALA A 276 2.66 -31.89 9.60
N ILE A 277 3.17 -32.53 8.54
CA ILE A 277 2.90 -33.95 8.27
C ILE A 277 3.62 -34.89 9.24
N THR A 278 4.73 -34.45 9.85
CA THR A 278 5.43 -35.21 10.90
C THR A 278 4.99 -34.83 12.31
N ALA A 279 3.92 -34.02 12.46
CA ALA A 279 3.42 -33.59 13.77
C ALA A 279 2.92 -34.75 14.68
N PRO A 280 2.28 -35.83 14.17
CA PRO A 280 1.79 -36.92 15.01
C PRO A 280 2.90 -37.55 15.83
N ASN A 281 2.69 -37.66 17.14
CA ASN A 281 3.66 -38.22 18.10
C ASN A 281 4.99 -37.45 18.19
N SER A 282 5.02 -36.19 17.74
CA SER A 282 6.19 -35.31 17.85
C SER A 282 6.04 -34.33 19.02
N GLY A 283 7.14 -33.66 19.40
CA GLY A 283 7.11 -32.63 20.44
C GLY A 283 6.36 -31.34 20.06
N TRP A 284 5.96 -31.19 18.79
CA TRP A 284 5.26 -30.00 18.27
C TRP A 284 3.85 -30.32 17.76
N GLU A 285 3.27 -31.44 18.23
CA GLU A 285 1.92 -31.87 17.87
C GLU A 285 0.86 -30.77 18.13
N SER A 286 1.00 -30.02 19.23
CA SER A 286 0.13 -28.89 19.57
C SER A 286 0.15 -27.76 18.54
N GLU A 287 1.26 -27.62 17.80
CA GLU A 287 1.47 -26.54 16.84
C GLU A 287 1.04 -26.91 15.42
N PHE A 288 0.50 -28.12 15.23
CA PHE A 288 0.07 -28.62 13.92
C PHE A 288 -0.78 -27.61 13.15
N SER A 289 -1.79 -27.01 13.81
CA SER A 289 -2.71 -26.06 13.19
C SER A 289 -1.96 -24.86 12.60
N LEU A 290 -1.03 -24.28 13.35
CA LEU A 290 -0.23 -23.14 12.92
C LEU A 290 0.72 -23.52 11.78
N LEU A 291 1.40 -24.67 11.88
CA LEU A 291 2.31 -25.18 10.84
C LEU A 291 1.58 -25.46 9.52
N ALA A 292 0.41 -26.07 9.58
CA ALA A 292 -0.45 -26.32 8.42
C ALA A 292 -0.91 -25.01 7.74
N GLN A 293 -1.24 -23.99 8.54
CA GLN A 293 -1.58 -22.66 8.02
C GLN A 293 -0.37 -21.97 7.38
N MET A 294 0.79 -21.98 8.04
CA MET A 294 2.05 -21.45 7.49
C MET A 294 2.41 -22.14 6.16
N ALA A 295 2.31 -23.47 6.09
CA ALA A 295 2.55 -24.24 4.88
C ALA A 295 1.64 -23.78 3.74
N THR A 296 0.33 -23.75 3.99
CA THR A 296 -0.68 -23.38 2.99
C THR A 296 -0.50 -21.95 2.50
N LEU A 297 -0.37 -20.99 3.43
CA LEU A 297 -0.23 -19.56 3.10
C LEU A 297 1.07 -19.29 2.35
N SER A 298 2.17 -19.95 2.72
CA SER A 298 3.47 -19.74 2.06
C SER A 298 3.49 -20.30 0.63
N LEU A 299 2.90 -21.48 0.42
CA LEU A 299 2.79 -22.07 -0.92
C LEU A 299 1.86 -21.24 -1.82
N LEU A 300 0.75 -20.73 -1.28
CA LEU A 300 -0.09 -19.78 -1.99
C LEU A 300 0.67 -18.47 -2.30
N ALA A 301 1.40 -17.92 -1.33
CA ALA A 301 2.18 -16.70 -1.52
C ALA A 301 3.25 -16.87 -2.62
N PHE A 302 3.91 -18.02 -2.70
CA PHE A 302 4.84 -18.35 -3.79
C PHE A 302 4.14 -18.29 -5.16
N VAL A 303 3.05 -19.04 -5.34
CA VAL A 303 2.35 -19.13 -6.63
C VAL A 303 1.78 -17.76 -7.02
N LEU A 304 1.08 -17.11 -6.10
CA LEU A 304 0.34 -15.88 -6.41
C LEU A 304 1.26 -14.68 -6.66
N ASN A 305 2.41 -14.59 -5.96
CA ASN A 305 3.37 -13.51 -6.23
C ASN A 305 4.06 -13.66 -7.58
N LEU A 306 4.15 -14.87 -8.16
CA LEU A 306 4.70 -15.07 -9.50
C LEU A 306 3.71 -14.75 -10.63
N ILE A 307 2.41 -14.64 -10.34
CA ILE A 307 1.42 -14.22 -11.34
C ILE A 307 1.52 -12.71 -11.52
N PRO A 308 1.61 -12.17 -12.75
CA PRO A 308 1.71 -10.74 -12.99
C PRO A 308 0.37 -10.03 -12.71
N ILE A 309 0.21 -9.57 -11.47
CA ILE A 309 -0.99 -8.89 -11.00
C ILE A 309 -0.65 -7.53 -10.39
N ARG A 310 -1.65 -6.65 -10.38
CA ARG A 310 -1.58 -5.36 -9.71
C ARG A 310 -2.52 -5.32 -8.51
N SER A 311 -1.94 -5.09 -7.34
CA SER A 311 -2.65 -4.60 -6.17
C SER A 311 -2.72 -3.07 -6.22
N LYS A 312 -3.73 -2.44 -5.59
CA LYS A 312 -4.04 -0.98 -5.66
C LYS A 312 -2.86 -0.08 -6.04
N ASN A 313 -1.77 -0.14 -5.26
CA ASN A 313 -0.58 0.70 -5.47
C ASN A 313 0.72 -0.11 -5.63
N SER A 314 0.66 -1.43 -5.84
CA SER A 314 1.84 -2.30 -5.91
C SER A 314 1.68 -3.39 -6.96
N TYR A 315 2.80 -3.74 -7.59
CA TYR A 315 2.89 -4.88 -8.51
C TYR A 315 3.34 -6.11 -7.74
N SER A 316 2.81 -7.29 -8.09
CA SER A 316 3.40 -8.55 -7.63
C SER A 316 4.83 -8.71 -8.13
N ASP A 317 5.59 -9.59 -7.50
CA ASP A 317 6.96 -9.87 -7.91
C ASP A 317 7.06 -10.36 -9.37
N GLY A 318 6.12 -11.21 -9.78
CA GLY A 318 5.99 -11.70 -11.14
C GLY A 318 5.70 -10.59 -12.14
N ALA A 319 4.87 -9.61 -11.77
CA ALA A 319 4.65 -8.43 -12.60
C ALA A 319 5.92 -7.58 -12.71
N GLN A 320 6.66 -7.38 -11.62
CA GLN A 320 7.92 -6.62 -11.65
C GLN A 320 9.00 -7.35 -12.47
N ILE A 321 9.13 -8.67 -12.33
CA ILE A 321 10.04 -9.49 -13.14
C ILE A 321 9.65 -9.38 -14.62
N TYR A 322 8.37 -9.56 -14.96
CA TYR A 322 7.88 -9.41 -16.32
C TYR A 322 8.21 -8.03 -16.90
N GLN A 323 7.98 -6.96 -16.14
CA GLN A 323 8.25 -5.58 -16.54
C GLN A 323 9.74 -5.31 -16.77
N ILE A 324 10.64 -5.86 -15.96
CA ILE A 324 12.10 -5.71 -16.11
C ILE A 324 12.63 -6.52 -17.29
N LEU A 325 12.04 -7.69 -17.53
CA LEU A 325 12.41 -8.55 -18.65
C LEU A 325 11.81 -8.07 -19.98
N SER A 326 10.73 -7.29 -19.93
CA SER A 326 10.14 -6.66 -21.12
C SER A 326 10.99 -5.45 -21.55
N ASP A 327 11.34 -5.36 -22.84
CA ASP A 327 12.09 -4.22 -23.40
C ASP A 327 11.18 -2.99 -23.66
N GLY A 328 10.27 -2.70 -22.72
CA GLY A 328 9.26 -1.64 -22.83
C GLY A 328 9.45 -0.49 -21.82
N PRO A 329 8.52 0.48 -21.81
CA PRO A 329 8.57 1.66 -20.91
C PRO A 329 8.68 1.30 -19.42
N TRP A 330 8.17 0.13 -19.02
CA TRP A 330 8.25 -0.35 -17.65
C TRP A 330 9.64 -0.85 -17.25
N GLY A 331 10.43 -1.38 -18.19
CA GLY A 331 11.83 -1.72 -17.95
C GLY A 331 12.67 -0.47 -17.70
N ASP A 332 12.48 0.56 -18.53
CA ASP A 332 13.08 1.89 -18.34
C ASP A 332 12.62 2.54 -17.02
N TYR A 333 11.35 2.39 -16.65
CA TYR A 333 10.84 2.85 -15.35
C TYR A 333 11.57 2.20 -14.18
N HIS A 334 11.72 0.87 -14.17
CA HIS A 334 12.43 0.17 -13.09
C HIS A 334 13.90 0.60 -13.00
N ARG A 335 14.55 0.80 -14.15
CA ARG A 335 15.91 1.34 -14.23
C ARG A 335 15.98 2.75 -13.64
N ALA A 336 15.12 3.67 -14.07
CA ALA A 336 15.04 5.03 -13.56
C ALA A 336 14.83 5.05 -12.03
N MET A 337 13.85 4.29 -11.52
CA MET A 337 13.60 4.19 -10.09
C MET A 337 14.80 3.63 -9.31
N SER A 338 15.58 2.72 -9.91
CA SER A 338 16.81 2.21 -9.30
C SER A 338 17.86 3.28 -9.13
N ILE A 339 18.10 4.07 -10.20
CA ILE A 339 19.09 5.14 -10.20
C ILE A 339 18.70 6.20 -9.18
N VAL A 340 17.44 6.65 -9.24
CA VAL A 340 16.89 7.59 -8.27
C VAL A 340 17.06 7.06 -6.85
N GLY A 341 16.70 5.80 -6.58
CA GLY A 341 16.86 5.19 -5.27
C GLY A 341 18.33 5.09 -4.82
N SER A 342 19.25 4.85 -5.75
CA SER A 342 20.69 4.76 -5.46
C SER A 342 21.29 6.07 -4.95
N THR A 343 20.71 7.22 -5.31
CA THR A 343 21.17 8.55 -4.82
C THR A 343 21.03 8.73 -3.31
N LEU A 344 20.17 7.94 -2.67
CA LEU A 344 20.01 7.95 -1.20
C LEU A 344 21.18 7.27 -0.48
N VAL A 345 22.03 6.55 -1.22
CA VAL A 345 23.09 5.69 -0.64
C VAL A 345 24.43 5.78 -1.35
N THR A 346 24.50 6.52 -2.46
CA THR A 346 25.71 6.77 -3.26
C THR A 346 25.89 8.28 -3.47
N PRO A 347 27.06 8.73 -3.99
CA PRO A 347 27.25 10.12 -4.39
C PRO A 347 26.48 10.54 -5.66
N LEU A 348 25.82 9.62 -6.36
CA LEU A 348 25.08 9.90 -7.60
C LEU A 348 23.98 10.93 -7.35
N ARG A 349 23.95 11.98 -8.17
CA ARG A 349 23.01 13.09 -8.09
C ARG A 349 21.99 13.05 -9.23
N PRO A 350 20.91 13.84 -9.18
CA PRO A 350 19.96 13.94 -10.29
C PRO A 350 20.59 14.29 -11.63
N LYS A 351 21.66 15.09 -11.68
CA LYS A 351 22.40 15.34 -12.94
C LYS A 351 23.03 14.09 -13.57
N ASP A 352 23.18 13.02 -12.80
CA ASP A 352 23.77 11.74 -13.24
C ASP A 352 22.68 10.73 -13.66
N TYR A 353 21.41 11.13 -13.70
CA TYR A 353 20.33 10.27 -14.18
C TYR A 353 20.48 9.95 -15.68
N ASP A 354 20.06 8.74 -16.05
CA ASP A 354 19.79 8.38 -17.45
C ASP A 354 18.49 9.07 -17.89
N ILE A 355 18.62 10.33 -18.31
CA ILE A 355 17.49 11.17 -18.71
C ILE A 355 16.73 10.56 -19.89
N ASP A 356 17.44 9.89 -20.81
CA ASP A 356 16.82 9.27 -21.98
C ASP A 356 15.91 8.10 -21.54
N ALA A 357 16.35 7.28 -20.58
CA ALA A 357 15.49 6.24 -20.00
C ALA A 357 14.28 6.83 -19.27
N ILE A 358 14.46 7.92 -18.51
CA ILE A 358 13.35 8.61 -17.84
C ILE A 358 12.34 9.12 -18.87
N GLN A 359 12.79 9.71 -19.97
CA GLN A 359 11.92 10.24 -21.03
C GLN A 359 11.20 9.13 -21.79
N ARG A 360 11.89 8.04 -22.16
CA ARG A 360 11.27 6.87 -22.80
C ARG A 360 10.19 6.26 -21.90
N ALA A 361 10.47 6.10 -20.60
CA ALA A 361 9.48 5.66 -19.63
C ALA A 361 8.32 6.65 -19.51
N ALA A 362 8.57 7.95 -19.45
CA ALA A 362 7.54 8.99 -19.30
C ALA A 362 6.62 9.09 -20.52
N ALA A 363 7.13 8.77 -21.72
CA ALA A 363 6.36 8.71 -22.95
C ALA A 363 5.38 7.52 -22.96
N GLY A 364 5.77 6.36 -22.40
CA GLY A 364 4.89 5.21 -22.27
C GLY A 364 3.98 5.22 -21.03
N ILE A 365 4.41 5.90 -19.96
CA ILE A 365 3.70 5.99 -18.67
C ILE A 365 3.25 7.44 -18.48
N THR A 366 2.11 7.76 -19.05
CA THR A 366 1.57 9.13 -19.12
C THR A 366 0.65 9.50 -17.97
N HIS A 367 0.20 8.53 -17.17
CA HIS A 367 -0.81 8.73 -16.13
C HIS A 367 -0.36 8.17 -14.77
N GLY A 368 -1.05 8.59 -13.71
CA GLY A 368 -0.88 8.08 -12.36
C GLY A 368 0.41 8.54 -11.68
N LEU A 369 0.66 7.95 -10.50
CA LEU A 369 1.79 8.33 -9.65
C LEU A 369 3.13 8.05 -10.36
N GLN A 370 3.24 6.96 -11.11
CA GLN A 370 4.46 6.61 -11.84
C GLN A 370 4.80 7.65 -12.91
N GLY A 371 3.80 8.06 -13.71
CA GLY A 371 3.98 9.08 -14.74
C GLY A 371 4.33 10.46 -14.16
N LEU A 372 3.73 10.80 -13.02
CA LEU A 372 4.06 12.01 -12.26
C LEU A 372 5.51 12.00 -11.78
N LEU A 373 5.94 10.91 -11.14
CA LEU A 373 7.28 10.78 -10.57
C LEU A 373 8.36 10.88 -11.66
N LEU A 374 8.18 10.23 -12.81
CA LEU A 374 9.11 10.31 -13.93
C LEU A 374 9.36 11.76 -14.38
N ARG A 375 8.31 12.57 -14.49
CA ARG A 375 8.40 14.00 -14.88
C ARG A 375 9.06 14.84 -13.78
N LEU A 376 8.79 14.54 -12.52
CA LEU A 376 9.50 15.17 -11.39
C LEU A 376 10.99 14.81 -11.34
N TYR A 377 11.36 13.58 -11.71
CA TYR A 377 12.77 13.18 -11.81
C TYR A 377 13.47 13.84 -12.99
N ALA A 378 12.81 13.94 -14.15
CA ALA A 378 13.31 14.73 -15.28
C ALA A 378 13.51 16.21 -14.91
N CYS A 379 12.54 16.82 -14.23
CA CYS A 379 12.67 18.19 -13.71
C CYS A 379 13.86 18.32 -12.75
N SER A 380 14.09 17.34 -11.87
CA SER A 380 15.23 17.33 -10.94
C SER A 380 16.57 17.20 -11.68
N TYR A 381 16.66 16.35 -12.70
CA TYR A 381 17.83 16.26 -13.58
C TYR A 381 18.14 17.60 -14.24
N TYR A 382 17.17 18.22 -14.91
CA TYR A 382 17.39 19.49 -15.60
C TYR A 382 17.74 20.62 -14.64
N LEU A 383 17.10 20.66 -13.47
CA LEU A 383 17.42 21.63 -12.44
C LEU A 383 18.87 21.48 -11.95
N ASP A 384 19.32 20.26 -11.69
CA ASP A 384 20.68 19.97 -11.22
C ASP A 384 21.76 20.25 -12.29
N CYS A 385 21.37 20.19 -13.56
CA CYS A 385 22.19 20.57 -14.71
C CYS A 385 22.16 22.09 -15.01
N GLY A 386 21.38 22.90 -14.29
CA GLY A 386 21.19 24.33 -14.57
C GLY A 386 20.36 24.64 -15.83
N ARG A 387 19.66 23.64 -16.38
CA ARG A 387 18.81 23.73 -17.58
C ARG A 387 17.39 24.15 -17.20
N PHE A 388 17.23 25.41 -16.80
CA PHE A 388 16.00 25.90 -16.15
C PHE A 388 14.77 25.90 -17.07
N ALA A 389 14.95 26.11 -18.38
CA ALA A 389 13.83 26.09 -19.33
C ALA A 389 13.22 24.68 -19.43
N GLU A 390 14.07 23.66 -19.61
CA GLU A 390 13.66 22.27 -19.66
C GLU A 390 13.13 21.77 -18.31
N ALA A 391 13.71 22.24 -17.20
CA ALA A 391 13.17 21.95 -15.87
C ALA A 391 11.74 22.50 -15.70
N SER A 392 11.47 23.70 -16.21
CA SER A 392 10.14 24.33 -16.17
C SER A 392 9.13 23.59 -17.05
N GLN A 393 9.56 23.10 -18.22
CA GLN A 393 8.75 22.28 -19.10
C GLN A 393 8.40 20.93 -18.45
N ALA A 394 9.38 20.21 -17.93
CA ALA A 394 9.15 18.94 -17.22
C ALA A 394 8.23 19.11 -16.00
N LEU A 395 8.31 20.26 -15.32
CA LEU A 395 7.37 20.61 -14.26
C LEU A 395 5.95 20.79 -14.80
N ALA A 396 5.76 21.47 -15.94
CA ALA A 396 4.43 21.68 -16.53
C ALA A 396 3.77 20.35 -16.89
N GLU A 397 4.56 19.43 -17.45
CA GLU A 397 4.10 18.07 -17.74
C GLU A 397 3.71 17.34 -16.46
N ALA A 398 4.50 17.46 -15.37
CA ALA A 398 4.16 16.86 -14.09
C ALA A 398 2.84 17.42 -13.52
N GLU A 399 2.63 18.72 -13.62
CA GLU A 399 1.39 19.37 -13.18
C GLU A 399 0.17 18.87 -13.98
N ALA A 400 0.31 18.68 -15.30
CA ALA A 400 -0.74 18.12 -16.15
C ALA A 400 -1.13 16.71 -15.68
N VAL A 401 -0.15 15.82 -15.47
CA VAL A 401 -0.42 14.45 -14.98
C VAL A 401 -1.09 14.46 -13.61
N TYR A 402 -0.67 15.38 -12.72
CA TYR A 402 -1.31 15.55 -11.42
C TYR A 402 -2.80 15.88 -11.54
N GLN A 403 -3.17 16.86 -12.38
CA GLN A 403 -4.56 17.26 -12.56
C GLN A 403 -5.40 16.13 -13.15
N GLU A 404 -4.84 15.39 -14.11
CA GLU A 404 -5.57 14.35 -14.84
C GLU A 404 -5.76 13.07 -14.02
N SER A 405 -4.75 12.65 -13.26
CA SER A 405 -4.71 11.25 -12.81
C SER A 405 -3.95 10.98 -11.49
N ALA A 406 -3.31 11.98 -10.89
CA ALA A 406 -2.47 11.79 -9.70
C ALA A 406 -2.72 12.82 -8.59
N SER A 407 -3.97 13.24 -8.38
CA SER A 407 -4.33 14.26 -7.37
C SER A 407 -4.21 13.79 -5.91
N ASP A 408 -4.07 12.49 -5.65
CA ASP A 408 -3.91 11.93 -4.30
C ASP A 408 -2.46 11.53 -3.99
N ILE A 409 -1.54 12.50 -4.04
CA ILE A 409 -0.16 12.30 -3.58
C ILE A 409 0.05 12.73 -2.12
N PRO A 410 1.09 12.21 -1.44
CA PRO A 410 1.50 12.66 -0.11
C PRO A 410 1.83 14.16 -0.07
N ALA A 411 1.72 14.75 1.12
CA ALA A 411 2.05 16.17 1.35
C ALA A 411 3.49 16.48 0.96
N GLU A 412 4.42 15.56 1.22
CA GLU A 412 5.85 15.73 0.93
C GLU A 412 6.13 15.93 -0.56
N LEU A 413 5.36 15.26 -1.45
CA LEU A 413 5.50 15.48 -2.89
C LEU A 413 4.92 16.83 -3.35
N HIS A 414 4.00 17.44 -2.60
CA HIS A 414 3.54 18.79 -2.93
C HIS A 414 4.61 19.85 -2.65
N ALA A 415 5.46 19.66 -1.63
CA ALA A 415 6.55 20.58 -1.33
C ALA A 415 7.50 20.75 -2.53
N ALA A 416 7.72 19.66 -3.28
CA ALA A 416 8.49 19.64 -4.51
C ALA A 416 7.93 20.60 -5.58
N PHE A 417 6.60 20.69 -5.72
CA PHE A 417 5.93 21.62 -6.64
C PHE A 417 6.06 23.07 -6.18
N VAL A 418 5.81 23.35 -4.90
CA VAL A 418 5.90 24.72 -4.34
C VAL A 418 7.26 25.34 -4.66
N PHE A 419 8.34 24.65 -4.30
CA PHE A 419 9.70 25.13 -4.56
C PHE A 419 9.94 25.36 -6.06
N ARG A 420 9.59 24.39 -6.91
CA ARG A 420 9.88 24.46 -8.35
C ARG A 420 9.07 25.54 -9.05
N VAL A 421 7.79 25.72 -8.73
CA VAL A 421 6.95 26.78 -9.30
C VAL A 421 7.46 28.16 -8.89
N ALA A 422 7.75 28.36 -7.60
CA ALA A 422 8.29 29.62 -7.10
C ALA A 422 9.66 29.94 -7.73
N PHE A 423 10.57 28.97 -7.73
CA PHE A 423 11.95 29.19 -8.18
C PHE A 423 12.05 29.33 -9.71
N LEU A 424 11.49 28.39 -10.49
CA LEU A 424 11.66 28.34 -11.94
C LEU A 424 10.80 29.36 -12.69
N ARG A 425 9.58 29.62 -12.20
CA ARG A 425 8.61 30.46 -12.92
C ARG A 425 8.34 31.81 -12.27
N ARG A 426 8.85 32.05 -11.05
CA ARG A 426 8.54 33.25 -10.27
C ARG A 426 7.04 33.47 -10.06
N ASP A 427 6.27 32.38 -10.00
CA ASP A 427 4.82 32.41 -9.91
C ASP A 427 4.36 32.25 -8.45
N ALA A 428 4.05 33.37 -7.81
CA ALA A 428 3.56 33.39 -6.43
C ALA A 428 2.19 32.72 -6.27
N ALA A 429 1.27 32.97 -7.21
CA ALA A 429 -0.08 32.42 -7.15
C ALA A 429 -0.06 30.90 -7.31
N GLY A 430 0.69 30.40 -8.29
CA GLY A 430 0.87 28.96 -8.50
C GLY A 430 1.53 28.27 -7.30
N ALA A 431 2.59 28.88 -6.74
CA ALA A 431 3.27 28.34 -5.56
C ALA A 431 2.32 28.28 -4.33
N ARG A 432 1.49 29.31 -4.13
CA ARG A 432 0.48 29.37 -3.06
C ARG A 432 -0.57 28.27 -3.19
N VAL A 433 -1.07 28.02 -4.40
CA VAL A 433 -2.03 26.91 -4.65
C VAL A 433 -1.42 25.56 -4.28
N TRP A 434 -0.17 25.31 -4.64
CA TRP A 434 0.53 24.08 -4.26
C TRP A 434 0.77 23.96 -2.76
N TRP A 435 1.04 25.08 -2.10
CA TRP A 435 1.21 25.14 -0.64
C TRP A 435 -0.08 24.81 0.10
N GLU A 436 -1.21 25.39 -0.32
CA GLU A 436 -2.53 25.10 0.25
C GLU A 436 -2.91 23.63 0.09
N ARG A 437 -2.61 23.01 -1.06
CA ARG A 437 -2.78 21.57 -1.28
C ARG A 437 -1.94 20.75 -0.32
N MET A 438 -0.69 21.14 -0.10
CA MET A 438 0.19 20.50 0.88
C MET A 438 -0.41 20.61 2.30
N GLU A 439 -0.81 21.81 2.74
CA GLU A 439 -1.39 22.05 4.06
C GLU A 439 -2.70 21.31 4.29
N ALA A 440 -3.55 21.20 3.26
CA ALA A 440 -4.79 20.43 3.32
C ALA A 440 -4.54 18.94 3.65
N LYS A 441 -3.37 18.41 3.26
CA LYS A 441 -2.93 17.04 3.59
C LYS A 441 -2.30 16.93 4.99
N ARG A 442 -2.19 18.02 5.74
CA ARG A 442 -1.64 18.11 7.11
C ARG A 442 -0.26 17.45 7.22
N PRO A 443 0.79 18.06 6.64
CA PRO A 443 2.13 17.48 6.65
C PRO A 443 2.56 17.21 8.09
N THR A 444 2.97 15.96 8.36
CA THR A 444 3.40 15.54 9.69
C THR A 444 4.89 15.74 9.92
N ARG A 445 5.65 16.04 8.85
CA ARG A 445 7.10 16.25 8.90
C ARG A 445 7.46 17.58 8.29
N LEU A 446 8.22 18.36 9.04
CA LEU A 446 8.76 19.65 8.63
C LEU A 446 10.25 19.47 8.33
N ASN A 447 10.54 18.67 7.31
CA ASN A 447 11.90 18.33 6.86
C ASN A 447 12.50 19.43 5.96
N VAL A 448 13.66 19.15 5.36
CA VAL A 448 14.34 20.06 4.41
C VAL A 448 13.40 20.50 3.28
N ASP A 449 12.71 19.58 2.62
CA ASP A 449 11.78 19.91 1.51
C ASP A 449 10.68 20.89 1.95
N TYR A 450 10.11 20.68 3.15
CA TYR A 450 9.07 21.57 3.69
C TYR A 450 9.60 22.99 3.90
N TRP A 451 10.75 23.14 4.55
CA TRP A 451 11.31 24.47 4.82
C TRP A 451 11.86 25.14 3.56
N LEU A 452 12.38 24.36 2.60
CA LEU A 452 12.76 24.85 1.28
C LEU A 452 11.55 25.40 0.52
N ALA A 453 10.45 24.63 0.48
CA ALA A 453 9.19 25.05 -0.13
C ALA A 453 8.65 26.33 0.52
N ARG A 454 8.66 26.40 1.86
CA ARG A 454 8.22 27.59 2.60
C ARG A 454 9.07 28.81 2.30
N SER A 455 10.38 28.65 2.28
CA SER A 455 11.30 29.73 1.96
C SER A 455 11.06 30.27 0.55
N ALA A 456 10.89 29.37 -0.44
CA ALA A 456 10.64 29.76 -1.82
C ALA A 456 9.29 30.46 -1.99
N LEU A 457 8.23 29.99 -1.30
CA LEU A 457 6.93 30.64 -1.30
C LEU A 457 7.00 32.06 -0.72
N CYS A 458 7.56 32.21 0.49
CA CYS A 458 7.67 33.53 1.13
C CYS A 458 8.52 34.48 0.28
N TRP A 459 9.58 33.99 -0.36
CA TRP A 459 10.42 34.80 -1.22
C TRP A 459 9.69 35.29 -2.48
N VAL A 460 8.95 34.43 -3.18
CA VAL A 460 8.21 34.84 -4.38
C VAL A 460 7.02 35.76 -4.05
N GLU A 461 6.50 35.70 -2.81
CA GLU A 461 5.49 36.62 -2.28
C GLU A 461 6.06 37.91 -1.68
N ASN A 462 7.37 38.10 -1.75
CA ASN A 462 8.08 39.26 -1.18
C ASN A 462 8.01 39.38 0.36
N HIS A 463 7.70 38.28 1.06
CA HIS A 463 7.81 38.12 2.51
C HIS A 463 9.25 37.74 2.89
N LEU A 464 10.19 38.66 2.68
CA LEU A 464 11.63 38.36 2.72
C LEU A 464 12.15 37.93 4.10
N ILE A 465 11.60 38.46 5.20
CA ILE A 465 12.06 38.11 6.56
C ILE A 465 11.73 36.63 6.83
N GLU A 466 10.49 36.25 6.62
CA GLU A 466 9.99 34.88 6.77
C GLU A 466 10.72 33.92 5.81
N ALA A 467 11.04 34.39 4.60
CA ALA A 467 11.80 33.62 3.64
C ALA A 467 13.23 33.31 4.13
N HIS A 468 13.91 34.28 4.75
CA HIS A 468 15.24 34.08 5.35
C HIS A 468 15.19 33.17 6.58
N GLU A 469 14.19 33.31 7.44
CA GLU A 469 14.01 32.43 8.59
C GLU A 469 13.77 30.97 8.16
N ALA A 470 12.89 30.77 7.17
CA ALA A 470 12.62 29.45 6.60
C ALA A 470 13.86 28.86 5.90
N TRP A 471 14.62 29.68 5.17
CA TRP A 471 15.89 29.28 4.55
C TRP A 471 16.89 28.82 5.61
N GLY A 472 17.06 29.57 6.71
CA GLY A 472 17.97 29.23 7.81
C GLY A 472 17.60 27.91 8.51
N LYS A 473 16.30 27.63 8.67
CA LYS A 473 15.81 26.33 9.19
C LYS A 473 16.13 25.20 8.22
N CYS A 474 15.88 25.40 6.92
CA CYS A 474 16.20 24.44 5.89
C CYS A 474 17.71 24.12 5.84
N TYR A 475 18.55 25.16 5.83
CA TYR A 475 20.00 25.05 5.80
C TYR A 475 20.56 24.31 7.03
N SER A 476 20.05 24.62 8.23
CA SER A 476 20.49 23.92 9.45
C SER A 476 20.13 22.44 9.46
N LEU A 477 18.94 22.07 8.97
CA LEU A 477 18.54 20.67 8.82
C LEU A 477 19.38 19.94 7.77
N ALA A 478 19.65 20.56 6.61
CA ALA A 478 20.42 19.95 5.54
C ALA A 478 21.87 19.63 5.93
N ARG A 479 22.44 20.34 6.91
CA ARG A 479 23.76 20.04 7.48
C ARG A 479 23.79 18.76 8.31
N LEU A 480 22.65 18.31 8.83
CA LEU A 480 22.54 17.08 9.61
C LEU A 480 22.35 15.84 8.73
N LEU A 481 22.05 16.03 7.45
CA LEU A 481 21.83 14.95 6.51
C LEU A 481 23.15 14.29 6.09
N PRO A 482 23.13 12.99 5.72
CA PRO A 482 24.29 12.31 5.13
C PRO A 482 24.83 12.99 3.86
N HIS A 483 26.09 12.71 3.51
CA HIS A 483 26.69 13.08 2.24
C HIS A 483 26.38 12.02 1.16
N THR A 484 25.15 12.01 0.68
CA THR A 484 24.70 11.19 -0.46
C THR A 484 24.09 12.09 -1.51
N GLY A 485 24.07 11.68 -2.77
CA GLY A 485 23.73 12.58 -3.87
C GLY A 485 22.30 13.13 -3.82
N ALA A 486 21.33 12.40 -3.25
CA ALA A 486 20.00 12.95 -2.97
C ALA A 486 20.06 14.19 -2.06
N TYR A 487 20.82 14.10 -0.96
CA TYR A 487 20.96 15.18 0.01
C TYR A 487 21.91 16.28 -0.48
N GLU A 488 22.91 15.95 -1.31
CA GLU A 488 23.71 16.97 -1.99
C GLU A 488 22.89 17.77 -3.00
N PHE A 489 21.91 17.13 -3.65
CA PHE A 489 20.95 17.84 -4.50
C PHE A 489 20.00 18.75 -3.69
N GLU A 490 19.53 18.30 -2.51
CA GLU A 490 18.77 19.17 -1.61
C GLU A 490 19.60 20.40 -1.19
N ARG A 491 20.87 20.20 -0.80
CA ARG A 491 21.80 21.31 -0.50
C ARG A 491 22.00 22.23 -1.70
N HIS A 492 22.10 21.67 -2.89
CA HIS A 492 22.20 22.46 -4.12
C HIS A 492 20.96 23.34 -4.34
N CYS A 493 19.75 22.79 -4.14
CA CYS A 493 18.51 23.56 -4.24
C CYS A 493 18.45 24.71 -3.22
N ILE A 494 18.95 24.50 -2.00
CA ILE A 494 19.04 25.54 -0.97
C ILE A 494 19.96 26.68 -1.41
N GLU A 495 21.11 26.35 -2.01
CA GLU A 495 22.06 27.36 -2.54
C GLU A 495 21.50 28.08 -3.78
N LEU A 496 20.72 27.39 -4.62
CA LEU A 496 20.03 28.03 -5.75
C LEU A 496 19.06 29.12 -5.27
N LEU A 497 18.32 28.85 -4.19
CA LEU A 497 17.38 29.83 -3.62
C LEU A 497 18.09 30.98 -2.88
N ARG A 498 19.30 30.73 -2.36
CA ARG A 498 20.09 31.71 -1.60
C ARG A 498 20.36 32.98 -2.40
N ARG A 499 20.82 32.85 -3.66
CA ARG A 499 21.21 34.02 -4.47
C ARG A 499 20.03 35.00 -4.69
N PRO A 500 18.86 34.56 -5.20
CA PRO A 500 17.69 35.44 -5.33
C PRO A 500 17.26 36.09 -4.02
N LEU A 501 17.35 35.39 -2.88
CA LEU A 501 16.98 35.94 -1.56
C LEU A 501 17.84 37.14 -1.18
N TYR A 502 19.16 37.05 -1.36
CA TYR A 502 20.07 38.16 -1.07
C TYR A 502 19.88 39.34 -2.03
N ASP A 503 19.71 39.06 -3.32
CA ASP A 503 19.50 40.09 -4.33
C ASP A 503 18.22 40.90 -4.05
N SER A 504 17.12 40.22 -3.70
CA SER A 504 15.85 40.85 -3.34
C SER A 504 15.96 41.71 -2.07
N SER A 505 16.66 41.23 -1.04
CA SER A 505 16.90 42.00 0.20
C SER A 505 17.74 43.26 -0.05
N ALA A 506 18.77 43.16 -0.88
CA ALA A 506 19.62 44.30 -1.24
C ALA A 506 18.83 45.38 -2.00
N HIS A 507 17.99 44.97 -2.95
CA HIS A 507 17.12 45.91 -3.69
C HIS A 507 16.10 46.60 -2.78
N ARG A 508 15.51 45.87 -1.83
CA ARG A 508 14.57 46.45 -0.86
C ARG A 508 15.25 47.48 0.05
N ALA A 509 16.42 47.15 0.59
CA ALA A 509 17.18 48.07 1.44
C ALA A 509 17.58 49.35 0.69
N LEU A 510 17.98 49.24 -0.59
CA LEU A 510 18.27 50.38 -1.44
C LEU A 510 17.02 51.23 -1.75
N GLY A 511 15.86 50.59 -1.93
CA GLY A 511 14.58 51.28 -2.11
C GLY A 511 14.14 52.06 -0.88
N GLU A 512 14.23 51.44 0.31
CA GLU A 512 13.90 52.06 1.59
C GLU A 512 14.85 53.25 1.90
N LEU A 513 16.15 53.09 1.66
CA LEU A 513 17.12 54.19 1.79
C LEU A 513 16.83 55.35 0.83
N ARG A 514 16.42 55.07 -0.41
CA ARG A 514 16.02 56.13 -1.37
C ARG A 514 14.76 56.87 -0.93
N SER A 515 13.80 56.17 -0.31
CA SER A 515 12.58 56.79 0.22
C SER A 515 12.77 57.62 1.50
N LEU A 516 13.90 57.44 2.18
CA LEU A 516 14.26 58.22 3.38
C LEU A 516 15.08 59.48 3.03
N VAL A 517 15.68 59.53 1.84
CA VAL A 517 16.59 60.59 1.39
C VAL A 517 15.93 61.55 0.38
N GLY A 518 14.82 61.14 -0.25
CA GLY A 518 13.99 61.99 -1.11
C GLY A 518 12.69 62.36 -0.42
#